data_AF-A0A3L8PZ60-F1
#
_entry.id   AF-A0A3L8PZ60-F1
#
_cell.length_a   1.000
_cell.length_b   1.000
_cell.length_c   1.000
_cell.angle_alpha   90.00
_cell.angle_beta   90.00
_cell.angle_gamma   90.00
#
_symmetry.space_group_name_H-M   'P 1'
#
loop_
_entity.id
_entity.type
_entity.pdbx_description
1 polymer ?
#
loop_
_entity_poly.entity_id
_entity_poly.type
_entity_poly.pdbx_seq_one_letter_code
_entity_poly.pdbx_strand_id
1 'polypeptide(L)'
;MDKKSSEQAIAFAGILYALKQVQKVARADEYDTDAVEASLNTLLVTNPDSVLDIYQDRGVVIDGSKAIIEQLESDKKDMELTRYLVGVLSLERKLARSGQMGILAERISQIKRQTTHFNINDNQVISNIASIYSDLISNLGPKIMVVGNPNVLKKQVTQERVRSLLLSAIRSAVLWRQLGGKRRELVFFRKRIINAAKHNLKNI
;
A
#
# COMPACT_ATOMS: atom_id res chain seq x y z
N MET A 1 -6.05 -19.31 -14.56
CA MET A 1 -6.10 -17.84 -14.38
C MET A 1 -5.06 -17.25 -15.32
N ASP A 2 -5.35 -16.17 -16.05
CA ASP A 2 -4.33 -15.55 -16.89
C ASP A 2 -3.30 -14.81 -16.03
N LYS A 3 -2.03 -14.80 -16.48
CA LYS A 3 -0.92 -14.20 -15.74
C LYS A 3 -1.19 -12.75 -15.35
N LYS A 4 -1.78 -11.97 -16.26
CA LYS A 4 -2.08 -10.55 -16.04
C LYS A 4 -3.11 -10.34 -14.92
N SER A 5 -4.22 -11.08 -14.91
CA SER A 5 -5.20 -10.97 -13.81
C SER A 5 -4.60 -11.39 -12.46
N SER A 6 -3.74 -12.40 -12.45
CA SER A 6 -3.01 -12.81 -11.23
C SER A 6 -2.10 -11.69 -10.73
N GLU A 7 -1.24 -11.13 -11.58
CA GLU A 7 -0.34 -10.01 -11.24
C GLU A 7 -1.10 -8.76 -10.79
N GLN A 8 -2.21 -8.42 -11.45
CA GLN A 8 -3.10 -7.34 -11.02
C GLN A 8 -3.62 -7.58 -9.60
N ALA A 9 -4.04 -8.82 -9.28
CA ALA A 9 -4.52 -9.16 -7.95
C ALA A 9 -3.39 -9.13 -6.90
N ILE A 10 -2.15 -9.51 -7.24
CA ILE A 10 -0.98 -9.38 -6.36
C ILE A 10 -0.74 -7.91 -6.01
N ALA A 11 -0.72 -7.03 -7.02
CA ALA A 11 -0.54 -5.59 -6.79
C ALA A 11 -1.68 -5.01 -5.93
N PHE A 12 -2.92 -5.41 -6.19
CA PHE A 12 -4.09 -4.99 -5.42
C PHE A 12 -4.06 -5.51 -3.97
N ALA A 13 -3.52 -6.71 -3.75
CA ALA A 13 -3.31 -7.29 -2.42
C ALA A 13 -2.33 -6.43 -1.61
N GLY A 14 -1.24 -5.96 -2.23
CA GLY A 14 -0.30 -5.03 -1.60
C GLY A 14 -0.95 -3.72 -1.13
N ILE A 15 -1.92 -3.19 -1.90
CA ILE A 15 -2.68 -1.99 -1.49
C ILE A 15 -3.47 -2.28 -0.20
N LEU A 16 -4.26 -3.36 -0.20
CA LEU A 16 -5.12 -3.67 0.95
C LEU A 16 -4.32 -4.09 2.18
N TYR A 17 -3.20 -4.79 2.00
CA TYR A 17 -2.29 -5.15 3.09
C TYR A 17 -1.75 -3.90 3.79
N ALA A 18 -1.16 -2.97 3.04
CA ALA A 18 -0.63 -1.72 3.60
C ALA A 18 -1.73 -0.89 4.29
N LEU A 19 -2.93 -0.83 3.71
CA LEU A 19 -4.06 -0.12 4.33
C LEU A 19 -4.57 -0.80 5.61
N LYS A 20 -4.55 -2.13 5.70
CA LYS A 20 -4.84 -2.84 6.97
C LYS A 20 -3.78 -2.50 8.03
N GLN A 21 -2.50 -2.35 7.65
CA GLN A 21 -1.49 -1.89 8.61
C GLN A 21 -1.73 -0.44 9.07
N VAL A 22 -2.20 0.45 8.18
CA VAL A 22 -2.63 1.81 8.58
C VAL A 22 -3.72 1.75 9.67
N GLN A 23 -4.72 0.89 9.49
CA GLN A 23 -5.81 0.71 10.47
C GLN A 23 -5.30 0.21 11.83
N LYS A 24 -4.35 -0.73 11.84
CA LYS A 24 -3.75 -1.29 13.06
C LYS A 24 -2.90 -0.26 13.80
N VAL A 25 -1.96 0.37 13.10
CA VAL A 25 -1.05 1.39 13.66
C VAL A 25 -1.82 2.60 14.20
N ALA A 26 -2.96 2.96 13.61
CA ALA A 26 -3.78 4.06 14.09
C ALA A 26 -4.52 3.77 15.41
N ARG A 27 -4.66 2.51 15.83
CA ARG A 27 -5.53 2.08 16.93
C ARG A 27 -4.78 1.61 18.17
N ALA A 28 -3.63 0.98 17.99
CA ALA A 28 -2.91 0.31 19.07
C ALA A 28 -1.56 0.97 19.33
N ASP A 29 -1.15 1.01 20.60
CA ASP A 29 0.19 1.45 21.00
C ASP A 29 1.28 0.48 20.54
N GLU A 30 0.94 -0.80 20.46
CA GLU A 30 1.76 -1.87 19.91
C GLU A 30 1.16 -2.37 18.59
N TYR A 31 2.03 -2.68 17.64
CA TYR A 31 1.66 -3.21 16.34
C TYR A 31 2.75 -4.18 15.89
N ASP A 32 2.40 -5.04 14.96
CA ASP A 32 3.31 -5.98 14.34
C ASP A 32 4.36 -5.23 13.50
N THR A 33 5.60 -5.17 13.99
CA THR A 33 6.69 -4.45 13.33
C THR A 33 7.10 -5.12 12.04
N ASP A 34 7.07 -6.45 11.97
CA ASP A 34 7.42 -7.22 10.79
C ASP A 34 6.41 -6.96 9.68
N ALA A 35 5.12 -6.89 10.00
CA ALA A 35 4.07 -6.55 9.03
C ALA A 35 4.19 -5.11 8.48
N VAL A 36 4.64 -4.17 9.31
CA VAL A 36 4.94 -2.80 8.87
C VAL A 36 6.17 -2.80 7.96
N GLU A 37 7.26 -3.45 8.39
CA GLU A 37 8.48 -3.58 7.60
C GLU A 37 8.23 -4.24 6.24
N ALA A 38 7.46 -5.33 6.21
CA ALA A 38 7.04 -6.01 4.99
C ALA A 38 6.28 -5.08 4.02
N SER A 39 5.41 -4.22 4.54
CA SER A 39 4.72 -3.20 3.72
C SER A 39 5.71 -2.19 3.14
N LEU A 40 6.65 -1.69 3.96
CA LEU A 40 7.57 -0.64 3.57
C LEU A 40 8.65 -1.14 2.60
N ASN A 41 9.13 -2.38 2.76
CA ASN A 41 10.18 -2.96 1.91
C ASN A 41 9.76 -3.02 0.42
N THR A 42 8.45 -3.06 0.14
CA THR A 42 7.92 -2.95 -1.24
C THR A 42 8.32 -1.65 -1.96
N LEU A 43 8.65 -0.58 -1.21
CA LEU A 43 9.12 0.69 -1.75
C LEU A 43 10.54 0.59 -2.32
N LEU A 44 11.37 -0.31 -1.79
CA LEU A 44 12.80 -0.41 -2.15
C LEU A 44 13.05 -1.20 -3.44
N VAL A 45 12.05 -1.96 -3.89
CA VAL A 45 12.12 -2.77 -5.11
C VAL A 45 11.64 -1.93 -6.31
N THR A 46 12.59 -1.19 -6.88
CA THR A 46 12.34 -0.25 -8.00
C THR A 46 12.56 -0.85 -9.38
N ASN A 47 13.35 -1.92 -9.51
CA ASN A 47 13.59 -2.64 -10.77
C ASN A 47 13.40 -4.16 -10.58
N PRO A 48 12.15 -4.63 -10.46
CA PRO A 48 11.85 -6.06 -10.28
C PRO A 48 11.86 -6.82 -11.61
N ASP A 49 12.29 -8.09 -11.59
CA ASP A 49 12.18 -9.01 -12.74
C ASP A 49 10.76 -9.58 -12.86
N SER A 50 10.06 -9.69 -11.74
CA SER A 50 8.67 -10.13 -11.62
C SER A 50 7.87 -9.28 -10.64
N VAL A 51 6.55 -9.20 -10.82
CA VAL A 51 5.64 -8.50 -9.88
C VAL A 51 5.79 -9.03 -8.45
N LEU A 52 6.10 -10.32 -8.33
CA LEU A 52 6.21 -11.02 -7.06
C LEU A 52 7.52 -10.68 -6.32
N ASP A 53 8.54 -10.15 -7.00
CA ASP A 53 9.81 -9.71 -6.38
C ASP A 53 9.63 -8.46 -5.53
N ILE A 54 8.60 -7.65 -5.85
CA ILE A 54 8.24 -6.45 -5.08
C ILE A 54 7.74 -6.85 -3.68
N TYR A 55 7.12 -8.02 -3.58
CA TYR A 55 6.50 -8.55 -2.37
C TYR A 55 7.35 -9.70 -1.82
N GLN A 56 8.55 -9.34 -1.34
CA GLN A 56 9.55 -10.29 -0.82
C GLN A 56 9.00 -11.15 0.32
N ASP A 57 8.23 -10.53 1.22
CA ASP A 57 7.41 -11.26 2.18
C ASP A 57 6.09 -11.71 1.52
N ARG A 58 5.94 -13.03 1.37
CA ARG A 58 4.74 -13.66 0.82
C ARG A 58 3.49 -13.40 1.66
N GLY A 59 3.64 -13.14 2.95
CA GLY A 59 2.57 -12.72 3.86
C GLY A 59 1.82 -11.50 3.34
N VAL A 60 2.50 -10.55 2.69
CA VAL A 60 1.87 -9.37 2.08
C VAL A 60 0.84 -9.79 1.04
N VAL A 61 1.19 -10.73 0.18
CA VAL A 61 0.30 -11.20 -0.90
C VAL A 61 -0.79 -12.11 -0.34
N ILE A 62 -0.45 -12.98 0.62
CA ILE A 62 -1.39 -13.90 1.26
C ILE A 62 -2.48 -13.11 2.00
N ASP A 63 -2.10 -12.27 2.96
CA ASP A 63 -3.06 -11.54 3.78
C ASP A 63 -3.73 -10.40 3.02
N GLY A 64 -3.03 -9.79 2.06
CA GLY A 64 -3.64 -8.88 1.11
C GLY A 64 -4.70 -9.57 0.25
N SER A 65 -4.47 -10.81 -0.21
CA SER A 65 -5.46 -11.57 -0.99
C SER A 65 -6.67 -11.98 -0.15
N LYS A 66 -6.48 -12.35 1.12
CA LYS A 66 -7.59 -12.53 2.07
C LYS A 66 -8.39 -11.24 2.22
N ALA A 67 -7.71 -10.10 2.36
CA ALA A 67 -8.36 -8.79 2.43
C ALA A 67 -9.16 -8.45 1.17
N ILE A 68 -8.70 -8.83 -0.03
CA ILE A 68 -9.47 -8.66 -1.28
C ILE A 68 -10.78 -9.44 -1.19
N ILE A 69 -10.70 -10.72 -0.80
CA ILE A 69 -11.84 -11.62 -0.70
C ILE A 69 -12.85 -11.05 0.31
N GLU A 70 -12.40 -10.72 1.52
CA GLU A 70 -13.25 -10.11 2.55
C GLU A 70 -13.91 -8.82 2.04
N GLN A 71 -13.17 -7.93 1.38
CA GLN A 71 -13.67 -6.62 0.98
C GLN A 71 -14.66 -6.67 -0.20
N LEU A 72 -14.50 -7.64 -1.10
CA LEU A 72 -15.28 -7.72 -2.35
C LEU A 72 -16.37 -8.79 -2.33
N GLU A 73 -16.22 -9.84 -1.53
CA GLU A 73 -17.16 -10.97 -1.42
C GLU A 73 -18.14 -10.78 -0.24
N SER A 74 -17.73 -10.17 0.87
CA SER A 74 -18.57 -10.00 2.06
C SER A 74 -19.69 -8.97 1.86
N ASP A 75 -20.85 -9.23 2.46
CA ASP A 75 -21.94 -8.26 2.62
C ASP A 75 -21.62 -7.21 3.68
N LYS A 76 -20.77 -7.54 4.67
CA LYS A 76 -20.29 -6.64 5.71
C LYS A 76 -18.89 -6.13 5.37
N LYS A 77 -18.83 -5.19 4.44
CA LYS A 77 -17.57 -4.58 4.00
C LYS A 77 -17.01 -3.66 5.07
N ASP A 78 -15.69 -3.64 5.21
CA ASP A 78 -15.02 -2.62 6.00
C ASP A 78 -15.12 -1.27 5.26
N MET A 79 -15.99 -0.40 5.76
CA MET A 79 -16.23 0.93 5.17
C MET A 79 -15.06 1.89 5.40
N GLU A 80 -14.25 1.69 6.43
CA GLU A 80 -13.03 2.46 6.67
C GLU A 80 -11.95 2.08 5.65
N LEU A 81 -11.70 0.78 5.49
CA LEU A 81 -10.77 0.27 4.48
C LEU A 81 -11.19 0.70 3.07
N THR A 82 -12.49 0.70 2.77
CA THR A 82 -13.04 1.24 1.52
C THR A 82 -12.69 2.71 1.31
N ARG A 83 -12.87 3.55 2.35
CA ARG A 83 -12.57 4.98 2.26
C ARG A 83 -11.09 5.22 2.02
N TYR A 84 -10.21 4.46 2.68
CA TYR A 84 -8.76 4.55 2.47
C TYR A 84 -8.37 4.13 1.07
N LEU A 85 -8.91 3.01 0.58
CA LEU A 85 -8.68 2.53 -0.78
C LEU A 85 -9.11 3.58 -1.82
N VAL A 86 -10.30 4.15 -1.66
CA VAL A 86 -10.79 5.21 -2.56
C VAL A 86 -9.86 6.43 -2.55
N GLY A 87 -9.39 6.83 -1.37
CA GLY A 87 -8.43 7.91 -1.20
C GLY A 87 -7.09 7.63 -1.90
N VAL A 88 -6.50 6.46 -1.66
CA VAL A 88 -5.25 6.02 -2.28
C VAL A 88 -5.37 5.99 -3.80
N LEU A 89 -6.41 5.36 -4.36
CA LEU A 89 -6.61 5.28 -5.81
C LEU A 89 -6.88 6.66 -6.45
N SER A 90 -7.44 7.59 -5.69
CA SER A 90 -7.64 8.97 -6.12
C SER A 90 -6.30 9.73 -6.18
N LEU A 91 -5.52 9.67 -5.10
CA LEU A 91 -4.20 10.33 -5.02
C LEU A 91 -3.21 9.76 -6.03
N GLU A 92 -3.16 8.44 -6.19
CA GLU A 92 -2.31 7.78 -7.19
C GLU A 92 -2.61 8.28 -8.60
N ARG A 93 -3.90 8.44 -8.95
CA ARG A 93 -4.29 8.98 -10.27
C ARG A 93 -3.80 10.41 -10.49
N LYS A 94 -3.78 11.21 -9.42
CA LYS A 94 -3.31 12.60 -9.47
C LYS A 94 -1.79 12.67 -9.53
N LEU A 95 -1.10 11.82 -8.79
CA LEU A 95 0.36 11.66 -8.85
C LEU A 95 0.81 11.29 -10.27
N ALA A 96 0.12 10.36 -10.92
CA ALA A 96 0.41 10.00 -12.32
C ALA A 96 0.27 11.17 -13.30
N ARG A 97 -0.39 12.27 -12.91
CA ARG A 97 -0.61 13.48 -13.73
C ARG A 97 0.13 14.71 -13.23
N SER A 98 0.79 14.65 -12.06
CA SER A 98 1.42 15.81 -11.44
C SER A 98 2.83 16.09 -11.98
N GLY A 99 3.42 15.18 -12.76
CA GLY A 99 4.80 15.27 -13.20
C GLY A 99 5.84 14.94 -12.12
N GLN A 100 5.42 14.63 -10.90
CA GLN A 100 6.33 14.39 -9.76
C GLN A 100 6.91 12.97 -9.70
N MET A 101 6.60 12.10 -10.67
CA MET A 101 7.05 10.70 -10.64
C MET A 101 8.58 10.57 -10.64
N GLY A 102 9.29 11.46 -11.36
CA GLY A 102 10.76 11.48 -11.35
C GLY A 102 11.33 11.83 -9.98
N ILE A 103 10.80 12.88 -9.34
CA ILE A 103 11.20 13.30 -7.98
C ILE A 103 10.89 12.19 -6.96
N LEU A 104 9.74 11.54 -7.09
CA LEU A 104 9.38 10.40 -6.24
C LEU A 104 10.40 9.26 -6.38
N ALA A 105 10.77 8.88 -7.61
CA ALA A 105 11.75 7.83 -7.86
C ALA A 105 13.14 8.19 -7.28
N GLU A 106 13.56 9.45 -7.40
CA GLU A 106 14.81 9.94 -6.82
C GLU A 106 14.79 9.85 -5.28
N ARG A 107 13.73 10.34 -4.64
CA ARG A 107 13.57 10.31 -3.18
C ARG A 107 13.51 8.87 -2.65
N ILE A 108 12.82 7.95 -3.34
CA ILE A 108 12.83 6.53 -2.98
C ILE A 108 14.23 5.91 -3.13
N SER A 109 14.99 6.30 -4.16
CA SER A 109 16.38 5.84 -4.33
C SER A 109 17.29 6.32 -3.19
N GLN A 110 17.03 7.51 -2.63
CA GLN A 110 17.72 8.00 -1.42
C GLN A 110 17.38 7.13 -0.20
N ILE A 111 16.11 6.76 -0.01
CA ILE A 111 15.69 5.82 1.06
C ILE A 111 16.44 4.49 0.92
N LYS A 112 16.49 3.91 -0.28
CA LYS A 112 17.21 2.65 -0.53
C LYS A 112 18.69 2.69 -0.14
N ARG A 113 19.36 3.85 -0.31
CA ARG A 113 20.74 4.02 0.16
C ARG A 113 20.82 4.08 1.68
N GLN A 114 19.90 4.79 2.34
CA GLN A 114 19.84 4.85 3.80
C GLN A 114 19.64 3.47 4.43
N THR A 115 18.82 2.61 3.82
CA THR A 115 18.58 1.25 4.32
C THR A 115 19.78 0.30 4.16
N THR A 116 20.91 0.75 3.63
CA THR A 116 22.17 -0.02 3.67
C THR A 116 22.78 -0.01 5.09
N HIS A 117 22.46 1.00 5.90
CA HIS A 117 22.99 1.18 7.25
C HIS A 117 21.92 1.16 8.36
N PHE A 118 20.65 1.31 7.99
CA PHE A 118 19.51 1.40 8.90
C PHE A 118 18.40 0.42 8.50
N ASN A 119 17.61 -0.05 9.46
CA ASN A 119 16.40 -0.80 9.15
C ASN A 119 15.34 0.16 8.56
N ILE A 120 14.51 -0.30 7.63
CA ILE A 120 13.46 0.52 7.03
C ILE A 120 12.42 1.05 8.04
N ASN A 121 12.27 0.37 9.17
CA ASN A 121 11.38 0.74 10.27
C ASN A 121 12.06 1.64 11.33
N ASP A 122 13.33 1.99 11.15
CA ASP A 122 13.99 2.98 12.02
C ASP A 122 13.30 4.34 11.91
N ASN A 123 13.16 5.04 13.03
CA ASN A 123 12.41 6.31 13.10
C ASN A 123 12.90 7.35 12.09
N GLN A 124 14.22 7.42 11.84
CA GLN A 124 14.78 8.34 10.84
C GLN A 124 14.34 7.99 9.42
N VAL A 125 14.34 6.70 9.06
CA VAL A 125 13.91 6.24 7.74
C VAL A 125 12.40 6.44 7.57
N ILE A 126 11.61 6.11 8.60
CA ILE A 126 10.16 6.36 8.64
C ILE A 126 9.84 7.84 8.47
N SER A 127 10.53 8.75 9.17
CA SER A 127 10.32 10.19 9.03
C SER A 127 10.63 10.65 7.60
N ASN A 128 11.71 10.13 7.00
CA ASN A 128 12.06 10.43 5.61
C ASN A 128 10.99 9.92 4.62
N ILE A 129 10.51 8.68 4.77
CA ILE A 129 9.42 8.14 3.94
C ILE A 129 8.13 8.98 4.12
N ALA A 130 7.80 9.36 5.36
CA ALA A 130 6.65 10.20 5.67
C ALA A 130 6.73 11.59 5.03
N SER A 131 7.93 12.17 4.94
CA SER A 131 8.17 13.44 4.25
C SER A 131 7.85 13.32 2.76
N ILE A 132 8.24 12.21 2.10
CA ILE A 132 7.95 11.98 0.68
C ILE A 132 6.44 12.02 0.43
N TYR A 133 5.67 11.32 1.26
CA TYR A 133 4.20 11.35 1.16
C TYR A 133 3.66 12.76 1.39
N SER A 134 4.16 13.47 2.40
CA SER A 134 3.68 14.81 2.76
C SER A 134 3.94 15.82 1.63
N ASP A 135 5.18 15.83 1.12
CA ASP A 135 5.67 16.79 0.14
C ASP A 135 5.05 16.55 -1.25
N LEU A 136 5.01 15.28 -1.69
CA LEU A 136 4.70 14.95 -3.09
C LEU A 136 3.26 14.51 -3.30
N ILE A 137 2.59 13.96 -2.29
CA ILE A 137 1.33 13.24 -2.50
C ILE A 137 0.17 13.91 -1.76
N SER A 138 0.36 14.26 -0.48
CA SER A 138 -0.73 14.66 0.40
C SER A 138 -1.50 15.90 -0.08
N ASN A 139 -0.82 16.78 -0.83
CA ASN A 139 -1.38 18.02 -1.35
C ASN A 139 -1.99 17.89 -2.74
N LEU A 140 -1.90 16.72 -3.39
CA LEU A 140 -2.50 16.51 -4.71
C LEU A 140 -4.04 16.45 -4.64
N GLY A 141 -4.61 16.14 -3.49
CA GLY A 141 -6.06 16.02 -3.34
C GLY A 141 -6.56 16.02 -1.91
N PRO A 142 -7.84 15.66 -1.71
CA PRO A 142 -8.41 15.52 -0.38
C PRO A 142 -7.58 14.55 0.47
N LYS A 143 -7.30 14.95 1.71
CA LYS A 143 -6.53 14.13 2.66
C LYS A 143 -7.27 12.84 2.97
N ILE A 144 -6.52 11.75 3.08
CA ILE A 144 -7.04 10.47 3.60
C ILE A 144 -7.24 10.66 5.10
N MET A 145 -8.50 10.66 5.55
CA MET A 145 -8.85 10.84 6.95
C MET A 145 -8.69 9.54 7.71
N VAL A 146 -7.51 9.34 8.33
CA VAL A 146 -7.23 8.16 9.14
C VAL A 146 -7.96 8.26 10.48
N VAL A 147 -8.62 7.18 10.87
CA VAL A 147 -9.45 7.06 12.08
C VAL A 147 -8.80 6.01 12.96
N GLY A 148 -8.78 6.27 14.26
CA GLY A 148 -8.12 5.41 15.23
C GLY A 148 -8.21 5.99 16.63
N ASN A 149 -7.36 5.51 17.53
CA ASN A 149 -7.29 6.01 18.89
C ASN A 149 -6.64 7.41 18.89
N PRO A 150 -7.33 8.47 19.37
CA PRO A 150 -6.77 9.82 19.38
C PRO A 150 -5.45 9.96 20.14
N ASN A 151 -5.26 9.19 21.22
CA ASN A 151 -4.02 9.22 22.01
C ASN A 151 -2.84 8.62 21.24
N VAL A 152 -3.12 7.61 20.41
CA VAL A 152 -2.13 6.97 19.53
C VAL A 152 -1.80 7.89 18.34
N LEU A 153 -2.83 8.47 17.70
CA LEU A 153 -2.68 9.33 16.52
C LEU A 153 -2.06 10.70 16.80
N LYS A 154 -2.10 11.20 18.04
CA LYS A 154 -1.39 12.43 18.44
C LYS A 154 0.12 12.25 18.46
N LYS A 155 0.63 11.03 18.60
CA LYS A 155 2.07 10.74 18.62
C LYS A 155 2.66 10.96 17.21
N GLN A 156 3.71 11.77 17.11
CA GLN A 156 4.34 12.09 15.83
C GLN A 156 4.84 10.83 15.09
N VAL A 157 5.48 9.91 15.81
CA VAL A 157 5.98 8.65 15.26
C VAL A 157 4.87 7.82 14.60
N THR A 158 3.66 7.81 15.19
CA THR A 158 2.49 7.13 14.62
C THR A 158 2.06 7.81 13.33
N GLN A 159 2.01 9.14 13.29
CA GLN A 159 1.62 9.88 12.09
C GLN A 159 2.61 9.65 10.94
N GLU A 160 3.91 9.64 11.23
CA GLU A 160 4.95 9.36 10.25
C GLU A 160 4.84 7.92 9.72
N ARG A 161 4.60 6.94 10.60
CA ARG A 161 4.38 5.55 10.19
C ARG A 161 3.12 5.38 9.34
N VAL A 162 2.03 6.05 9.70
CA VAL A 162 0.79 6.08 8.89
C VAL A 162 1.06 6.64 7.49
N ARG A 163 1.76 7.79 7.38
CA ARG A 163 2.10 8.38 6.09
C ARG A 163 3.01 7.47 5.26
N SER A 164 3.94 6.78 5.91
CA SER A 164 4.85 5.82 5.26
C SER A 164 4.10 4.60 4.70
N LEU A 165 3.15 4.05 5.46
CA LEU A 165 2.28 2.97 5.00
C LEU A 165 1.34 3.41 3.87
N LEU A 166 0.83 4.65 3.91
CA LEU A 166 0.06 5.22 2.81
C LEU A 166 0.90 5.36 1.53
N LEU A 167 2.19 5.70 1.65
CA LEU A 167 3.11 5.71 0.50
C LEU A 167 3.28 4.31 -0.09
N SER A 168 3.45 3.27 0.74
CA SER A 168 3.50 1.86 0.30
C SER A 168 2.21 1.45 -0.44
N ALA A 169 1.05 1.82 0.10
CA ALA A 169 -0.23 1.57 -0.55
C ALA A 169 -0.32 2.27 -1.93
N ILE A 170 0.19 3.50 -2.04
CA ILE A 170 0.23 4.23 -3.31
C ILE A 170 1.19 3.60 -4.31
N ARG A 171 2.36 3.13 -3.88
CA ARG A 171 3.28 2.38 -4.75
C ARG A 171 2.60 1.11 -5.29
N SER A 172 1.90 0.36 -4.45
CA SER A 172 1.12 -0.80 -4.91
C SER A 172 -0.01 -0.40 -5.87
N ALA A 173 -0.63 0.78 -5.66
CA ALA A 173 -1.65 1.32 -6.57
C ALA A 173 -1.08 1.75 -7.93
N VAL A 174 0.13 2.34 -7.96
CA VAL A 174 0.85 2.67 -9.20
C VAL A 174 1.11 1.40 -10.00
N LEU A 175 1.63 0.35 -9.35
CA LEU A 175 1.86 -0.95 -9.98
C LEU A 175 0.56 -1.56 -10.51
N TRP A 176 -0.51 -1.54 -9.70
CA TRP A 176 -1.81 -2.04 -10.11
C TRP A 176 -2.33 -1.34 -11.38
N ARG A 177 -2.15 -0.02 -11.47
CA ARG A 177 -2.49 0.76 -12.68
C ARG A 177 -1.59 0.39 -13.86
N GLN A 178 -0.28 0.24 -13.67
CA GLN A 178 0.66 -0.16 -14.71
C GLN A 178 0.30 -1.53 -15.32
N LEU A 179 -0.19 -2.45 -14.49
CA LEU A 179 -0.70 -3.75 -14.91
C LEU A 179 -2.09 -3.67 -15.57
N GLY A 180 -2.67 -2.47 -15.71
CA GLY A 180 -3.93 -2.19 -16.39
C GLY A 180 -5.15 -2.11 -15.48
N GLY A 181 -4.98 -2.14 -14.16
CA GLY A 181 -6.03 -2.04 -13.17
C GLY A 181 -6.78 -0.70 -13.23
N LYS A 182 -8.12 -0.75 -13.13
CA LYS A 182 -8.97 0.45 -13.16
C LYS A 182 -9.99 0.42 -12.06
N ARG A 183 -10.26 1.57 -11.43
CA ARG A 183 -11.26 1.72 -10.34
C ARG A 183 -12.63 1.12 -10.68
N ARG A 184 -13.10 1.27 -11.92
CA ARG A 184 -14.38 0.69 -12.38
C ARG A 184 -14.42 -0.85 -12.32
N GLU A 185 -13.26 -1.51 -12.41
CA GLU A 185 -13.18 -2.97 -12.35
C GLU A 185 -13.51 -3.51 -10.97
N LEU A 186 -13.31 -2.72 -9.91
CA LEU A 186 -13.72 -3.09 -8.55
C LEU A 186 -15.25 -3.26 -8.42
N VAL A 187 -16.01 -2.63 -9.32
CA VAL A 187 -17.48 -2.72 -9.35
C VAL A 187 -17.92 -3.78 -10.37
N PHE A 188 -17.48 -3.65 -11.62
CA PHE A 188 -17.99 -4.49 -12.72
C PHE A 188 -17.31 -5.86 -12.83
N PHE A 189 -16.06 -6.01 -12.37
CA PHE A 189 -15.26 -7.23 -12.50
C PHE A 189 -14.87 -7.84 -11.14
N ARG A 190 -15.65 -7.56 -10.08
CA ARG A 190 -15.39 -8.06 -8.72
C ARG A 190 -15.11 -9.56 -8.66
N LYS A 191 -15.91 -10.39 -9.36
CA LYS A 191 -15.75 -11.86 -9.37
C LYS A 191 -14.39 -12.28 -9.94
N ARG A 192 -13.92 -11.60 -11.00
CA ARG A 192 -12.61 -11.88 -11.61
C ARG A 192 -11.48 -11.59 -10.63
N ILE A 193 -11.55 -10.46 -9.92
CA ILE A 193 -10.56 -10.05 -8.93
C ILE A 193 -10.53 -11.03 -7.74
N ILE A 194 -11.70 -11.43 -7.24
CA ILE A 194 -11.82 -12.43 -6.17
C ILE A 194 -11.23 -13.77 -6.60
N ASN A 195 -11.55 -14.24 -7.80
CA ASN A 195 -11.02 -15.49 -8.32
C ASN A 195 -9.49 -15.45 -8.51
N ALA A 196 -8.94 -14.31 -8.93
CA ALA A 196 -7.49 -14.11 -9.04
C ALA A 196 -6.82 -14.12 -7.65
N ALA A 197 -7.41 -13.47 -6.65
CA ALA A 197 -6.93 -13.53 -5.27
C ALA A 197 -6.98 -14.96 -4.70
N LYS A 198 -8.08 -15.70 -4.90
CA LYS A 198 -8.21 -17.12 -4.53
C LYS A 198 -7.19 -18.00 -5.24
N HIS A 199 -6.88 -17.70 -6.50
CA HIS A 199 -5.84 -18.42 -7.25
C HIS A 199 -4.46 -18.15 -6.66
N ASN A 200 -4.11 -16.88 -6.38
CA ASN A 200 -2.82 -16.53 -5.80
C ASN A 200 -2.60 -17.18 -4.42
N LEU A 201 -3.64 -17.22 -3.57
CA LEU A 201 -3.57 -17.89 -2.26
C LEU A 201 -3.20 -19.38 -2.33
N LYS A 202 -3.48 -20.05 -3.45
CA LYS A 202 -3.18 -21.49 -3.63
C LYS A 202 -1.82 -21.76 -4.25
N ASN A 203 -1.17 -20.75 -4.83
CA ASN A 203 0.00 -20.90 -5.70
C ASN A 203 1.17 -20.00 -5.27
N ILE A 204 1.13 -19.46 -4.04
CA ILE A 204 2.17 -18.65 -3.42
C ILE A 204 2.87 -19.45 -2.35
#